data_AF-A0A2C5YI38-F1
#
_entry.id   AF-A0A2C5YI38-F1
#
_cell.length_a   1.000
_cell.length_b   1.000
_cell.length_c   1.000
_cell.angle_alpha   90.00
_cell.angle_beta   90.00
_cell.angle_gamma   90.00
#
_symmetry.space_group_name_H-M   'P 1'
#
loop_
_entity.id
_entity.type
_entity.pdbx_description
1 polymer ?
#
loop_
_entity_poly.entity_id
_entity_poly.type
_entity_poly.pdbx_seq_one_letter_code
_entity_poly.pdbx_strand_id
1 'polypeptide(L)'
;MMKGLIALLTACLLTCPSSTLATPTSTAPVSYFTQAVQGGEFLYTSLRIDDRNLTRRSPNDYRSRGGLSVDANPFAEQAWDYSTSWQRTRWVRLGRHVEQVVQGEFGDMYARWVYQVAASPHMVPHVGWARAFTHAAVDGIPWSAVRQWALSEGDWQSRSTNLEWFPNPDYDARWEMFGPNSPQPLLSRMFPVRGQTARWIARAFINDLTSRQNTALSPSQLETLRELLDWNPDQEPDRDFPLVRTRQPVPLTTAVLQQYDWSRHSVPPQMQLMLVGAILPLAECIQVMHMLADLQTPHKSRVERRVEATIERRVERGDSTTIEPGDSCQQLAQYVQTHPDHGKY
;
A
#
# COMPACT_ATOMS: atom_id res chain seq x y z
N MET A 1 -24.86 -96.95 33.16
CA MET A 1 -23.63 -96.67 32.38
C MET A 1 -23.27 -95.20 32.55
N MET A 2 -22.01 -94.93 32.94
CA MET A 2 -21.18 -93.70 32.79
C MET A 2 -21.71 -92.36 33.34
N LYS A 3 -21.13 -91.71 34.37
CA LYS A 3 -19.77 -91.16 34.63
C LYS A 3 -19.61 -89.68 34.23
N GLY A 4 -19.26 -88.86 35.23
CA GLY A 4 -18.32 -87.71 35.14
C GLY A 4 -18.89 -86.38 34.66
N LEU A 5 -18.28 -85.21 34.87
CA LEU A 5 -17.07 -84.78 35.61
C LEU A 5 -16.96 -83.24 35.35
N ILE A 6 -16.51 -82.44 36.34
CA ILE A 6 -15.61 -81.24 36.23
C ILE A 6 -16.11 -80.02 35.41
N ALA A 7 -16.39 -78.85 36.00
CA ALA A 7 -15.53 -77.82 36.62
C ALA A 7 -14.74 -76.92 35.63
N LEU A 8 -14.86 -75.58 35.79
CA LEU A 8 -13.75 -74.60 35.95
C LEU A 8 -14.18 -73.15 35.61
N LEU A 9 -13.85 -72.24 36.55
CA LEU A 9 -13.28 -70.87 36.38
C LEU A 9 -14.12 -69.82 35.62
N THR A 10 -14.11 -68.52 35.92
CA THR A 10 -13.05 -67.67 36.48
C THR A 10 -13.66 -66.35 36.95
N ALA A 11 -13.23 -65.85 38.10
CA ALA A 11 -13.47 -64.48 38.54
C ALA A 11 -12.67 -63.49 37.66
N CYS A 12 -13.31 -62.40 37.23
CA CYS A 12 -12.62 -61.22 36.70
C CYS A 12 -13.14 -59.97 37.42
N LEU A 13 -12.49 -59.68 38.55
CA LEU A 13 -12.36 -58.33 39.09
C LEU A 13 -11.43 -57.55 38.13
N LEU A 14 -12.00 -56.71 37.28
CA LEU A 14 -11.25 -55.73 36.51
C LEU A 14 -11.52 -54.34 37.06
N THR A 15 -10.51 -53.86 37.77
CA THR A 15 -10.21 -52.50 38.17
C THR A 15 -10.50 -51.49 37.05
N CYS A 16 -11.43 -50.56 37.28
CA CYS A 16 -11.54 -49.37 36.45
C CYS A 16 -10.32 -48.47 36.70
N PRO A 17 -9.45 -48.20 35.70
CA PRO A 17 -8.43 -47.19 35.85
C PRO A 17 -9.12 -45.82 35.76
N SER A 18 -9.08 -45.07 36.86
CA SER A 18 -9.39 -43.65 36.85
C SER A 18 -8.44 -42.98 35.85
N SER A 19 -8.97 -42.67 34.67
CA SER A 19 -8.26 -41.89 33.67
C SER A 19 -8.26 -40.46 34.16
N THR A 20 -7.25 -40.12 34.96
CA THR A 20 -6.89 -38.74 35.23
C THR A 20 -6.53 -38.12 33.88
N LEU A 21 -7.48 -37.40 33.27
CA LEU A 21 -7.18 -36.50 32.17
C LEU A 21 -6.16 -35.50 32.70
N ALA A 22 -4.89 -35.74 32.38
CA ALA A 22 -3.88 -34.71 32.47
C ALA A 22 -4.30 -33.63 31.47
N THR A 23 -4.89 -32.55 31.96
CA THR A 23 -5.04 -31.31 31.19
C THR A 23 -3.65 -30.97 30.68
N PRO A 24 -3.39 -30.99 29.36
CA PRO A 24 -2.10 -30.59 28.84
C PRO A 24 -1.89 -29.16 29.29
N THR A 25 -0.87 -28.95 30.13
CA THR A 25 -0.37 -27.62 30.45
C THR A 25 0.14 -27.04 29.13
N SER A 26 -0.76 -26.37 28.41
CA SER A 26 -0.42 -25.54 27.27
C SER A 26 0.44 -24.42 27.83
N THR A 27 1.75 -24.62 27.83
CA THR A 27 2.71 -23.54 28.01
C THR A 27 2.33 -22.49 26.99
N ALA A 28 1.81 -21.35 27.47
CA ALA A 28 1.47 -20.23 26.62
C ALA A 28 2.70 -19.96 25.72
N PRO A 29 2.51 -19.88 24.40
CA PRO A 29 3.63 -19.64 23.50
C PRO A 29 4.31 -18.35 23.94
N VAL A 30 5.63 -18.43 24.18
CA VAL A 30 6.44 -17.27 24.52
C VAL A 30 6.36 -16.32 23.33
N SER A 31 5.89 -15.09 23.56
CA SER A 31 5.83 -14.08 22.49
C SER A 31 7.26 -13.79 22.03
N TYR A 32 7.49 -13.99 20.74
CA TYR A 32 8.78 -13.75 20.09
C TYR A 32 9.02 -12.27 19.79
N PHE A 33 7.97 -11.44 19.86
CA PHE A 33 7.98 -10.06 19.39
C PHE A 33 7.64 -9.11 20.52
N THR A 34 8.33 -7.97 20.55
CA THR A 34 8.07 -6.94 21.55
C THR A 34 6.97 -6.04 21.04
N GLN A 35 5.77 -6.09 21.63
CA GLN A 35 4.68 -5.22 21.21
C GLN A 35 4.71 -3.90 22.00
N ALA A 36 4.79 -2.78 21.29
CA ALA A 36 4.66 -1.46 21.87
C ALA A 36 3.75 -0.59 21.01
N VAL A 37 2.77 0.06 21.66
CA VAL A 37 1.88 1.02 21.01
C VAL A 37 2.45 2.40 21.25
N GLN A 38 3.14 2.93 20.26
CA GLN A 38 3.54 4.34 20.27
C GLN A 38 2.33 5.22 19.93
N GLY A 39 2.38 6.49 20.31
CA GLY A 39 1.36 7.46 19.92
C GLY A 39 1.30 7.64 18.41
N GLY A 40 0.13 8.07 17.92
CA GLY A 40 -0.07 8.37 16.50
C GLY A 40 0.94 9.38 15.97
N GLU A 41 1.58 9.04 14.86
CA GLU A 41 2.45 9.94 14.10
C GLU A 41 2.27 9.73 12.59
N PHE A 42 2.76 10.67 11.79
CA PHE A 42 2.81 10.52 10.34
C PHE A 42 4.25 10.27 9.90
N LEU A 43 4.41 9.32 8.99
CA LEU A 43 5.66 9.01 8.33
C LEU A 43 5.56 9.36 6.84
N TYR A 44 6.72 9.44 6.18
CA TYR A 44 6.81 9.81 4.79
C TYR A 44 7.55 8.73 4.00
N THR A 45 7.11 8.46 2.79
CA THR A 45 7.85 7.63 1.83
C THR A 45 7.88 8.31 0.47
N SER A 46 8.93 8.08 -0.31
CA SER A 46 9.05 8.59 -1.67
C SER A 46 9.29 7.43 -2.63
N LEU A 47 8.51 7.39 -3.69
CA LEU A 47 8.59 6.34 -4.70
C LEU A 47 9.01 6.97 -6.02
N ARG A 48 10.08 6.41 -6.60
CA ARG A 48 10.59 6.85 -7.91
C ARG A 48 9.54 6.57 -8.98
N ILE A 49 9.33 7.55 -9.84
CA ILE A 49 8.50 7.44 -11.03
C ILE A 49 9.19 6.52 -12.04
N ASP A 50 8.42 5.61 -12.64
CA ASP A 50 8.89 4.75 -13.72
C ASP A 50 8.88 5.57 -15.02
N ASP A 51 10.08 5.93 -15.51
CA ASP A 51 10.29 6.72 -16.72
C ASP A 51 9.82 6.00 -17.99
N ARG A 52 9.69 4.67 -17.95
CA ARG A 52 9.19 3.85 -19.07
C ARG A 52 7.67 3.70 -19.03
N ASN A 53 7.07 3.85 -17.87
CA ASN A 53 5.64 3.72 -17.67
C ASN A 53 5.16 4.63 -16.53
N LEU A 54 4.85 5.88 -16.87
CA LEU A 54 4.46 6.91 -15.90
C LEU A 54 3.28 6.48 -15.01
N THR A 55 2.40 5.61 -15.54
CA THR A 55 1.24 5.10 -14.82
C THR A 55 1.55 4.06 -13.77
N ARG A 56 2.63 3.31 -13.98
CA ARG A 56 3.12 2.37 -12.98
C ARG A 56 3.71 3.15 -11.82
N ARG A 57 3.38 2.75 -10.60
CA ARG A 57 3.82 3.42 -9.35
C ARG A 57 3.29 4.86 -9.20
N SER A 58 2.19 5.18 -9.89
CA SER A 58 1.41 6.39 -9.64
C SER A 58 0.50 6.22 -8.41
N PRO A 59 0.00 7.31 -7.82
CA PRO A 59 -1.02 7.26 -6.77
C PRO A 59 -2.22 6.39 -7.15
N ASN A 60 -2.74 6.53 -8.38
CA ASN A 60 -3.88 5.74 -8.85
C ASN A 60 -3.56 4.26 -9.02
N ASP A 61 -2.36 3.92 -9.49
CA ASP A 61 -1.92 2.53 -9.57
C ASP A 61 -1.84 1.90 -8.17
N TYR A 62 -1.23 2.58 -7.19
CA TYR A 62 -1.19 2.10 -5.81
C TYR A 62 -2.57 1.98 -5.18
N ARG A 63 -3.43 2.98 -5.38
CA ARG A 63 -4.84 2.95 -4.96
C ARG A 63 -5.55 1.71 -5.50
N SER A 64 -5.42 1.42 -6.80
CA SER A 64 -6.04 0.25 -7.42
C SER A 64 -5.52 -1.09 -6.89
N ARG A 65 -4.25 -1.12 -6.48
CA ARG A 65 -3.63 -2.28 -5.82
C ARG A 65 -3.97 -2.41 -4.33
N GLY A 66 -4.69 -1.44 -3.78
CA GLY A 66 -5.08 -1.41 -2.38
C GLY A 66 -4.06 -0.76 -1.45
N GLY A 67 -2.94 -0.25 -1.96
CA GLY A 67 -1.90 0.35 -1.13
C GLY A 67 -0.51 0.40 -1.77
N LEU A 68 0.42 1.01 -1.03
CA LEU A 68 1.82 1.12 -1.39
C LEU A 68 2.48 -0.25 -1.20
N SER A 69 2.74 -0.96 -2.29
CA SER A 69 3.42 -2.26 -2.28
C SER A 69 4.63 -2.24 -3.21
N VAL A 70 5.70 -2.90 -2.79
CA VAL A 70 6.97 -2.97 -3.54
C VAL A 70 6.96 -4.17 -4.50
N ASP A 71 7.41 -3.95 -5.73
CA ASP A 71 7.52 -4.96 -6.80
C ASP A 71 8.73 -5.90 -6.59
N ALA A 72 8.87 -6.49 -5.40
CA ALA A 72 9.85 -7.53 -5.12
C ALA A 72 9.22 -8.91 -5.22
N ASN A 73 10.00 -9.89 -5.69
CA ASN A 73 9.58 -11.29 -5.77
C ASN A 73 9.27 -11.81 -4.36
N PRO A 74 8.01 -12.16 -4.04
CA PRO A 74 7.62 -12.57 -2.69
C PRO A 74 8.20 -13.94 -2.29
N PHE A 75 8.72 -14.71 -3.24
CA PHE A 75 9.38 -16.00 -3.00
C PHE A 75 10.89 -15.86 -2.77
N ALA A 76 11.46 -14.68 -2.99
CA ALA A 76 12.86 -14.43 -2.69
C ALA A 76 13.01 -14.15 -1.19
N GLU A 77 13.60 -15.08 -0.45
CA GLU A 77 13.86 -14.93 0.99
C GLU A 77 14.62 -13.65 1.36
N GLN A 78 15.46 -13.16 0.44
CA GLN A 78 16.23 -11.92 0.62
C GLN A 78 15.33 -10.68 0.60
N ALA A 79 14.20 -10.73 -0.09
CA ALA A 79 13.26 -9.61 -0.16
C ALA A 79 12.57 -9.37 1.20
N TRP A 80 12.57 -10.36 2.09
CA TRP A 80 11.98 -10.28 3.43
C TRP A 80 12.94 -9.75 4.49
N ASP A 81 14.19 -9.45 4.13
CA ASP A 81 15.16 -8.85 5.05
C ASP A 81 15.07 -7.32 5.02
N TYR A 82 14.58 -6.72 6.11
CA TYR A 82 14.50 -5.27 6.23
C TYR A 82 15.88 -4.61 6.43
N SER A 83 16.95 -5.35 6.70
CA SER A 83 18.29 -4.78 6.91
C SER A 83 19.06 -4.51 5.61
N THR A 84 18.59 -5.00 4.47
CA THR A 84 19.26 -4.78 3.18
C THR A 84 18.86 -3.46 2.53
N SER A 85 19.84 -2.56 2.35
CA SER A 85 19.61 -1.24 1.76
C SER A 85 19.53 -1.25 0.22
N TRP A 86 20.07 -2.27 -0.45
CA TRP A 86 20.30 -2.24 -1.91
C TRP A 86 19.46 -3.22 -2.74
N GLN A 87 18.76 -4.15 -2.08
CA GLN A 87 18.02 -5.20 -2.77
C GLN A 87 16.54 -4.84 -2.89
N ARG A 88 15.88 -5.43 -3.90
CA ARG A 88 14.41 -5.36 -4.01
C ARG A 88 13.82 -6.04 -2.79
N THR A 89 13.27 -5.22 -1.91
CA THR A 89 12.70 -5.63 -0.63
C THR A 89 11.17 -5.60 -0.71
N ARG A 90 10.50 -6.43 0.09
CA ARG A 90 9.05 -6.38 0.34
C ARG A 90 8.68 -5.29 1.35
N TRP A 91 9.68 -4.62 1.91
CA TRP A 91 9.50 -3.58 2.91
C TRP A 91 9.37 -2.20 2.28
N VAL A 92 8.36 -1.42 2.69
CA VAL A 92 8.25 -0.01 2.30
C VAL A 92 9.05 0.82 3.29
N ARG A 93 10.05 1.56 2.82
CA ARG A 93 10.88 2.41 3.67
C ARG A 93 10.21 3.74 3.95
N LEU A 94 10.28 4.22 5.19
CA LEU A 94 9.68 5.47 5.62
C LEU A 94 10.64 6.29 6.48
N GLY A 95 10.49 7.61 6.43
CA GLY A 95 11.20 8.57 7.27
C GLY A 95 10.24 9.47 8.04
N ARG A 96 10.76 10.13 9.09
CA ARG A 96 10.00 11.10 9.89
C ARG A 96 10.00 12.51 9.29
N HIS A 97 10.99 12.80 8.45
CA HIS A 97 11.21 14.13 7.89
C HIS A 97 11.06 14.05 6.37
N VAL A 98 10.08 14.78 5.84
CA VAL A 98 9.76 14.76 4.41
C VAL A 98 10.95 15.24 3.58
N GLU A 99 11.70 16.21 4.07
CA GLU A 99 12.88 16.78 3.41
C GLU A 99 13.94 15.70 3.16
N GLN A 100 14.18 14.86 4.17
CA GLN A 100 15.15 13.77 4.08
C GLN A 100 14.67 12.68 3.12
N VAL A 101 13.38 12.34 3.18
CA VAL A 101 12.77 11.33 2.31
C VAL A 101 12.79 11.78 0.84
N VAL A 102 12.47 13.04 0.55
CA VAL A 102 12.48 13.61 -0.81
C VAL A 102 13.88 13.68 -1.39
N GLN A 103 14.87 14.09 -0.59
CA GLN A 103 16.29 14.08 -0.99
C GLN A 103 16.79 12.65 -1.24
N GLY A 104 16.19 11.66 -0.58
CA GLY A 104 16.47 10.25 -0.74
C GLY A 104 17.89 9.87 -0.29
N GLU A 105 18.32 8.67 -0.68
CA GLU A 105 19.65 8.14 -0.34
C GLU A 105 20.78 8.68 -1.23
N PHE A 106 20.48 9.17 -2.43
CA PHE A 106 21.49 9.48 -3.46
C PHE A 106 21.37 10.87 -4.11
N GLY A 107 20.43 11.71 -3.67
CA GLY A 107 20.24 13.04 -4.27
C GLY A 107 19.85 13.01 -5.75
N ASP A 108 19.28 11.89 -6.25
CA ASP A 108 18.96 11.81 -7.68
C ASP A 108 17.92 12.86 -8.09
N MET A 109 18.14 13.47 -9.26
CA MET A 109 17.35 14.56 -9.87
C MET A 109 16.00 14.14 -10.47
N TYR A 110 15.39 13.06 -9.99
CA TYR A 110 14.16 12.53 -10.58
C TYR A 110 12.94 13.04 -9.82
N ALA A 111 11.87 13.29 -10.56
CA ALA A 111 10.55 13.46 -9.98
C ALA A 111 10.12 12.19 -9.23
N ARG A 112 9.46 12.37 -8.09
CA ARG A 112 9.03 11.31 -7.18
C ARG A 112 7.61 11.59 -6.71
N TRP A 113 6.88 10.51 -6.47
CA TRP A 113 5.66 10.57 -5.69
C TRP A 113 6.03 10.49 -4.21
N VAL A 114 5.61 11.49 -3.44
CA VAL A 114 5.84 11.58 -1.99
C VAL A 114 4.51 11.30 -1.31
N TYR A 115 4.51 10.42 -0.32
CA TYR A 115 3.31 10.03 0.42
C TYR A 115 3.49 10.35 1.89
N GLN A 116 2.47 10.95 2.49
CA GLN A 116 2.33 11.03 3.94
C GLN A 116 1.39 9.92 4.37
N VAL A 117 1.84 9.09 5.30
CA VAL A 117 1.11 7.92 5.78
C VAL A 117 0.97 7.97 7.29
N ALA A 118 -0.19 7.54 7.81
CA ALA A 118 -0.35 7.31 9.23
C ALA A 118 0.53 6.12 9.65
N ALA A 119 1.30 6.30 10.71
CA ALA A 119 2.11 5.22 11.26
C ALA A 119 1.22 4.13 11.86
N SER A 120 1.73 2.90 11.93
CA SER A 120 0.98 1.80 12.52
C SER A 120 1.90 0.65 12.93
N PRO A 121 1.42 -0.32 13.72
CA PRO A 121 2.30 -1.25 14.43
C PRO A 121 2.97 -2.31 13.55
N HIS A 122 2.63 -2.39 12.25
CA HIS A 122 3.37 -3.20 11.27
C HIS A 122 4.59 -2.47 10.69
N MET A 123 4.80 -1.21 11.11
CA MET A 123 5.98 -0.41 10.82
C MET A 123 6.95 -0.49 11.99
N VAL A 124 8.22 -0.79 11.71
CA VAL A 124 9.26 -0.95 12.73
C VAL A 124 10.44 -0.03 12.44
N PRO A 125 11.18 0.41 13.47
CA PRO A 125 12.42 1.14 13.28
C PRO A 125 13.41 0.35 12.41
N HIS A 126 13.90 1.00 11.36
CA HIS A 126 14.88 0.47 10.43
C HIS A 126 16.27 0.98 10.79
N VAL A 127 17.20 0.06 11.01
CA VAL A 127 18.61 0.37 11.24
C VAL A 127 19.35 0.18 9.92
N GLY A 128 19.24 1.18 9.05
CA GLY A 128 19.92 1.22 7.75
C GLY A 128 20.97 2.33 7.68
N TRP A 129 21.85 2.25 6.68
CA TRP A 129 22.82 3.30 6.36
C TRP A 129 22.16 4.57 5.82
N ALA A 130 20.93 4.42 5.34
CA ALA A 130 20.09 5.46 4.78
C ALA A 130 19.48 6.35 5.87
N ARG A 131 20.16 7.46 6.20
CA ARG A 131 19.69 8.41 7.23
C ARG A 131 18.26 8.93 6.99
N ALA A 132 17.82 8.95 5.73
CA ALA A 132 16.48 9.41 5.35
C ALA A 132 15.35 8.47 5.80
N PHE A 133 15.61 7.16 5.90
CA PHE A 133 14.58 6.16 6.19
C PHE A 133 14.81 5.55 7.57
N THR A 134 14.01 5.99 8.54
CA THR A 134 14.08 5.58 9.94
C THR A 134 13.18 4.39 10.27
N HIS A 135 12.24 4.03 9.38
CA HIS A 135 11.26 2.98 9.58
C HIS A 135 11.08 2.13 8.32
N ALA A 136 10.50 0.95 8.49
CA ALA A 136 10.09 0.08 7.40
C ALA A 136 8.76 -0.60 7.73
N ALA A 137 7.83 -0.63 6.77
CA ALA A 137 6.56 -1.34 6.86
C ALA A 137 6.68 -2.74 6.22
N VAL A 138 6.18 -3.76 6.92
CA VAL A 138 6.18 -5.15 6.41
C VAL A 138 5.19 -5.28 5.24
N ASP A 139 5.68 -5.77 4.10
CA ASP A 139 4.90 -6.19 2.92
C ASP A 139 3.99 -5.14 2.24
N GLY A 140 3.98 -3.90 2.71
CA GLY A 140 3.26 -2.79 2.10
C GLY A 140 2.65 -1.85 3.12
N ILE A 141 1.89 -0.87 2.63
CA ILE A 141 1.10 0.06 3.42
C ILE A 141 -0.30 0.12 2.78
N PRO A 142 -1.38 -0.22 3.50
CA PRO A 142 -2.74 -0.10 2.96
C PRO A 142 -3.04 1.33 2.47
N TRP A 143 -3.80 1.45 1.39
CA TRP A 143 -4.13 2.77 0.80
C TRP A 143 -4.91 3.65 1.78
N SER A 144 -5.74 3.05 2.63
CA SER A 144 -6.46 3.78 3.68
C SER A 144 -5.56 4.43 4.72
N ALA A 145 -4.29 4.01 4.84
CA ALA A 145 -3.29 4.63 5.71
C ALA A 145 -2.57 5.81 5.04
N VAL A 146 -2.71 5.97 3.73
CA VAL A 146 -2.16 7.13 3.00
C VAL A 146 -3.07 8.32 3.24
N ARG A 147 -2.57 9.35 3.90
CA ARG A 147 -3.36 10.56 4.18
C ARG A 147 -3.41 11.50 2.98
N GLN A 148 -2.28 11.66 2.31
CA GLN A 148 -2.10 12.57 1.18
C GLN A 148 -0.83 12.22 0.42
N TRP A 149 -0.73 12.71 -0.81
CA TRP A 149 0.45 12.56 -1.65
C TRP A 149 0.81 13.87 -2.35
N ALA A 150 2.05 13.97 -2.83
CA ALA A 150 2.57 15.12 -3.56
C ALA A 150 3.50 14.66 -4.69
N LEU A 151 3.68 15.50 -5.70
CA LEU A 151 4.68 15.32 -6.74
C LEU A 151 5.89 16.21 -6.42
N SER A 152 7.09 15.63 -6.35
CA SER A 152 8.33 16.41 -6.25
C SER A 152 8.88 16.72 -7.64
N GLU A 153 9.31 17.95 -7.90
CA GLU A 153 9.79 18.39 -9.23
C GLU A 153 11.20 17.91 -9.60
N GLY A 154 11.90 17.18 -8.72
CA GLY A 154 13.18 16.54 -9.05
C GLY A 154 14.39 17.48 -9.08
N ASP A 155 14.24 18.78 -8.83
CA ASP A 155 15.37 19.68 -8.65
C ASP A 155 15.91 19.61 -7.21
N TRP A 156 17.15 19.13 -7.06
CA TRP A 156 17.85 19.02 -5.77
C TRP A 156 18.21 20.39 -5.18
N GLN A 157 18.26 21.45 -5.99
CA GLN A 157 18.52 22.82 -5.53
C GLN A 157 17.23 23.54 -5.11
N SER A 158 16.10 23.21 -5.74
CA SER A 158 14.78 23.61 -5.25
C SER A 158 14.57 22.99 -3.87
N ARG A 159 14.47 23.86 -2.86
CA ARG A 159 14.29 23.41 -1.47
C ARG A 159 13.05 22.54 -1.41
N SER A 160 13.20 21.35 -0.82
CA SER A 160 12.21 20.29 -0.59
C SER A 160 10.99 20.69 0.26
N THR A 161 10.66 21.97 0.35
CA THR A 161 9.69 22.55 1.30
C THR A 161 8.37 22.96 0.66
N ASN A 162 8.27 23.00 -0.67
CA ASN A 162 7.05 23.45 -1.36
C ASN A 162 6.38 22.27 -2.08
N LEU A 163 6.07 21.20 -1.35
CA LEU A 163 5.21 20.15 -1.88
C LEU A 163 3.77 20.60 -1.85
N GLU A 164 3.10 20.56 -3.01
CA GLU A 164 1.65 20.67 -3.06
C GLU A 164 1.04 19.31 -2.72
N TRP A 165 0.29 19.26 -1.62
CA TRP A 165 -0.31 18.04 -1.10
C TRP A 165 -1.74 17.88 -1.60
N PHE A 166 -2.02 16.68 -2.11
CA PHE A 166 -3.32 16.24 -2.57
C PHE A 166 -3.92 15.26 -1.55
N PRO A 167 -5.08 15.57 -0.97
CA PRO A 167 -5.69 14.73 0.06
C PRO A 167 -6.17 13.40 -0.53
N ASN A 168 -6.05 12.33 0.26
CA ASN A 168 -6.64 11.04 -0.08
C ASN A 168 -8.08 10.95 0.47
N PRO A 169 -9.12 10.90 -0.38
CA PRO A 169 -10.49 10.76 0.09
C PRO A 169 -10.76 9.39 0.76
N ASP A 170 -9.91 8.40 0.51
CA ASP A 170 -10.05 7.05 1.08
C ASP A 170 -9.28 6.87 2.40
N TYR A 171 -8.69 7.94 2.94
CA TYR A 171 -7.97 7.89 4.21
C TYR A 171 -8.92 7.55 5.36
N ASP A 172 -8.54 6.56 6.18
CA ASP A 172 -9.29 6.17 7.37
C ASP A 172 -8.63 6.76 8.62
N ALA A 173 -9.27 7.75 9.24
CA ALA A 173 -8.75 8.43 10.43
C ALA A 173 -8.55 7.50 11.64
N ARG A 174 -9.12 6.29 11.64
CA ARG A 174 -8.84 5.30 12.68
C ARG A 174 -7.37 4.90 12.74
N TRP A 175 -6.59 5.09 11.68
CA TRP A 175 -5.14 4.86 11.72
C TRP A 175 -4.42 5.74 12.76
N GLU A 176 -4.95 6.92 13.07
CA GLU A 176 -4.31 7.89 13.98
C GLU A 176 -4.25 7.41 15.44
N MET A 177 -4.98 6.35 15.80
CA MET A 177 -4.87 5.75 17.13
C MET A 177 -3.62 4.88 17.31
N PHE A 178 -2.86 4.64 16.24
CA PHE A 178 -1.69 3.78 16.27
C PHE A 178 -0.41 4.54 15.87
N GLY A 179 0.71 4.12 16.45
CA GLY A 179 2.05 4.52 16.04
C GLY A 179 2.88 3.32 15.54
N PRO A 180 4.15 3.54 15.17
CA PRO A 180 5.05 2.45 14.82
C PRO A 180 5.39 1.59 16.04
N ASN A 181 5.78 0.36 15.80
CA ASN A 181 6.16 -0.58 16.85
C ASN A 181 7.59 -0.32 17.36
N SER A 182 7.99 -1.02 18.43
CA SER A 182 9.39 -1.07 18.86
C SER A 182 10.27 -1.84 17.87
N PRO A 183 11.61 -1.68 17.93
CA PRO A 183 12.54 -2.49 17.14
C PRO A 183 12.28 -3.99 17.29
N GLN A 184 12.31 -4.73 16.17
CA GLN A 184 12.08 -6.17 16.11
C GLN A 184 13.32 -6.90 15.59
N PRO A 185 14.29 -7.26 16.44
CA PRO A 185 15.54 -7.89 16.00
C PRO A 185 15.34 -9.16 15.18
N LEU A 186 14.27 -9.93 15.43
CA LEU A 186 13.96 -11.15 14.68
C LEU A 186 13.57 -10.91 13.23
N LEU A 187 13.03 -9.72 12.91
CA LEU A 187 12.73 -9.36 11.52
C LEU A 187 14.02 -9.10 10.72
N SER A 188 15.16 -8.91 11.41
CA SER A 188 16.45 -8.71 10.80
C SER A 188 17.16 -10.05 10.61
N ARG A 189 17.87 -10.22 9.50
CA ARG A 189 18.75 -11.37 9.32
C ARG A 189 19.97 -11.42 10.25
N MET A 190 20.18 -10.40 11.08
CA MET A 190 21.22 -10.44 12.11
C MET A 190 20.99 -11.56 13.14
N PHE A 191 19.74 -11.97 13.36
CA PHE A 191 19.37 -12.99 14.34
C PHE A 191 18.52 -14.09 13.69
N PRO A 192 19.09 -14.90 12.78
CA PRO A 192 18.33 -15.90 12.06
C PRO A 192 17.82 -16.99 13.00
N VAL A 193 16.53 -17.28 12.95
CA VAL A 193 15.91 -18.39 13.68
C VAL A 193 16.12 -19.68 12.90
N ARG A 194 16.80 -20.67 13.49
CA ARG A 194 17.10 -21.94 12.82
C ARG A 194 15.81 -22.62 12.33
N GLY A 195 15.83 -23.05 11.07
CA GLY A 195 14.72 -23.76 10.45
C GLY A 195 13.54 -22.88 10.04
N GLN A 196 13.62 -21.56 10.21
CA GLN A 196 12.58 -20.63 9.80
C GLN A 196 13.02 -19.73 8.65
N THR A 197 12.09 -19.44 7.75
CA THR A 197 12.31 -18.52 6.63
C THR A 197 12.03 -17.07 7.06
N ALA A 198 12.63 -16.09 6.38
CA ALA A 198 12.41 -14.68 6.72
C ALA A 198 10.94 -14.28 6.46
N ARG A 199 10.33 -14.85 5.42
CA ARG A 199 8.89 -14.73 5.15
C ARG A 199 8.05 -15.29 6.30
N TRP A 200 8.40 -16.47 6.82
CA TRP A 200 7.69 -17.06 7.96
C TRP A 200 7.78 -16.17 9.19
N ILE A 201 8.96 -15.60 9.48
CA ILE A 201 9.12 -14.69 10.63
C ILE A 201 8.28 -13.42 10.43
N ALA A 202 8.25 -12.85 9.23
CA ALA A 202 7.41 -11.70 8.92
C ALA A 202 5.91 -12.01 9.10
N ARG A 203 5.45 -13.18 8.65
CA ARG A 203 4.06 -13.63 8.88
C ARG A 203 3.78 -13.84 10.37
N ALA A 204 4.69 -14.48 11.09
CA ALA A 204 4.57 -14.70 12.52
C ALA A 204 4.48 -13.37 13.29
N PHE A 205 5.20 -12.34 12.86
CA PHE A 205 5.11 -10.99 13.43
C PHE A 205 3.74 -10.36 13.21
N ILE A 206 3.19 -10.39 12.00
CA ILE A 206 1.85 -9.85 11.72
C ILE A 206 0.78 -10.64 12.48
N ASN A 207 0.90 -11.97 12.55
CA ASN A 207 0.01 -12.80 13.35
C ASN A 207 0.08 -12.44 14.84
N ASP A 208 1.28 -12.34 15.43
CA ASP A 208 1.43 -11.95 16.84
C ASP A 208 0.83 -10.57 17.10
N LEU A 209 1.12 -9.60 16.22
CA LEU A 209 0.60 -8.23 16.30
C LEU A 209 -0.92 -8.16 16.29
N THR A 210 -1.56 -8.99 15.47
CA THR A 210 -3.02 -9.04 15.29
C THR A 210 -3.66 -10.17 16.09
N SER A 211 -2.92 -10.84 16.98
CA SER A 211 -3.44 -11.93 17.80
C SER A 211 -4.12 -11.40 19.08
N ARG A 212 -5.00 -12.20 19.68
CA ARG A 212 -5.57 -11.86 21.01
C ARG A 212 -4.54 -11.91 22.13
N GLN A 213 -3.37 -12.50 21.87
CA GLN A 213 -2.25 -12.53 22.80
C GLN A 213 -1.50 -11.20 22.83
N ASN A 214 -1.73 -10.28 21.87
CA ASN A 214 -1.19 -8.93 21.93
C ASN A 214 -1.88 -8.12 23.03
N THR A 215 -1.24 -8.06 24.19
CA THR A 215 -1.71 -7.31 25.37
C THR A 215 -1.32 -5.83 25.34
N ALA A 216 -0.55 -5.38 24.34
CA ALA A 216 -0.19 -3.98 24.19
C ALA A 216 -1.36 -3.13 23.65
N LEU A 217 -2.33 -3.76 22.98
CA LEU A 217 -3.54 -3.12 22.47
C LEU A 217 -4.75 -3.48 23.34
N SER A 218 -5.66 -2.52 23.52
CA SER A 218 -6.99 -2.84 24.05
C SER A 218 -7.79 -3.71 23.05
N PRO A 219 -8.79 -4.49 23.50
CA PRO A 219 -9.59 -5.34 22.59
C PRO A 219 -10.21 -4.58 21.43
N SER A 220 -10.69 -3.34 21.64
CA SER A 220 -11.26 -2.50 20.58
C SER A 220 -10.22 -1.99 19.59
N GLN A 221 -9.02 -1.63 20.07
CA GLN A 221 -7.91 -1.24 19.19
C GLN A 221 -7.41 -2.42 18.37
N LEU A 222 -7.35 -3.62 18.97
CA LEU A 222 -6.97 -4.84 18.27
C LEU A 222 -7.94 -5.17 17.14
N GLU A 223 -9.25 -5.11 17.40
CA GLU A 223 -10.25 -5.35 16.36
C GLU A 223 -10.18 -4.30 15.26
N THR A 224 -10.02 -3.02 15.62
CA THR A 224 -9.80 -1.94 14.65
C THR A 224 -8.56 -2.20 13.79
N LEU A 225 -7.45 -2.64 14.39
CA LEU A 225 -6.22 -2.94 13.65
C LEU A 225 -6.41 -4.12 12.68
N ARG A 226 -7.14 -5.16 13.10
CA ARG A 226 -7.49 -6.32 12.27
C ARG A 226 -8.33 -5.91 11.07
N GLU A 227 -9.32 -5.05 11.27
CA GLU A 227 -10.14 -4.51 10.18
C GLU A 227 -9.31 -3.65 9.21
N LEU A 228 -8.50 -2.74 9.75
CA LEU A 228 -7.70 -1.81 8.95
C LEU A 228 -6.61 -2.49 8.12
N LEU A 229 -5.93 -3.49 8.69
CA LEU A 229 -4.99 -4.35 7.97
C LEU A 229 -5.71 -5.45 7.16
N ASP A 230 -7.01 -5.59 7.36
CA ASP A 230 -7.81 -6.70 6.88
C ASP A 230 -7.10 -8.03 7.20
N TRP A 231 -6.55 -8.23 8.41
CA TRP A 231 -5.74 -9.41 8.80
C TRP A 231 -6.18 -9.94 10.17
N ASN A 232 -6.75 -11.15 10.21
CA ASN A 232 -7.25 -11.78 11.44
C ASN A 232 -6.81 -13.25 11.56
N PRO A 233 -5.79 -13.58 12.39
CA PRO A 233 -5.27 -14.93 12.51
C PRO A 233 -6.25 -15.90 13.21
N ASP A 234 -7.27 -15.40 13.92
CA ASP A 234 -8.30 -16.25 14.53
C ASP A 234 -9.27 -16.80 13.47
N GLN A 235 -9.50 -16.03 12.39
CA GLN A 235 -10.43 -16.38 11.31
C GLN A 235 -9.71 -17.00 10.10
N GLU A 236 -8.53 -16.50 9.78
CA GLU A 236 -7.70 -16.96 8.66
C GLU A 236 -6.32 -17.43 9.18
N PRO A 237 -6.22 -18.51 9.97
CA PRO A 237 -4.95 -18.94 10.59
C PRO A 237 -3.87 -19.28 9.57
N ASP A 238 -4.28 -19.79 8.40
CA ASP A 238 -3.40 -20.17 7.30
C ASP A 238 -3.06 -19.04 6.34
N ARG A 239 -3.56 -17.82 6.60
CA ARG A 239 -3.31 -16.66 5.75
C ARG A 239 -1.83 -16.37 5.61
N ASP A 240 -1.40 -16.10 4.38
CA ASP A 240 -0.06 -15.66 4.04
C ASP A 240 -0.13 -14.36 3.22
N PHE A 241 1.03 -13.76 2.95
CA PHE A 241 1.17 -12.54 2.18
C PHE A 241 0.58 -12.65 0.75
N PRO A 242 0.01 -11.56 0.19
CA PRO A 242 0.26 -10.17 0.56
C PRO A 242 -0.56 -9.62 1.74
N LEU A 243 0.01 -8.67 2.48
CA LEU A 243 -0.67 -7.91 3.54
C LEU A 243 -1.76 -7.03 2.92
N VAL A 244 -1.41 -6.31 1.85
CA VAL A 244 -2.33 -5.46 1.08
C VAL A 244 -3.03 -6.30 0.02
N ARG A 245 -4.32 -6.63 0.23
CA ARG A 245 -5.13 -7.43 -0.72
C ARG A 245 -6.36 -6.71 -1.29
N THR A 246 -6.90 -5.71 -0.60
CA THR A 246 -8.14 -5.03 -0.98
C THR A 246 -7.91 -4.11 -2.17
N ARG A 247 -8.13 -4.63 -3.37
CA ARG A 247 -8.06 -3.83 -4.59
C ARG A 247 -9.25 -2.89 -4.68
N GLN A 248 -8.98 -1.66 -5.10
CA GLN A 248 -10.03 -0.76 -5.53
C GLN A 248 -10.15 -0.81 -7.06
N PRO A 249 -11.36 -0.69 -7.63
CA PRO A 249 -11.52 -0.59 -9.06
C PRO A 249 -10.73 0.63 -9.58
N VAL A 250 -9.96 0.42 -10.64
CA VAL A 250 -9.26 1.52 -11.33
C VAL A 250 -10.33 2.47 -11.89
N PRO A 251 -10.29 3.78 -11.57
CA PRO A 251 -11.18 4.73 -12.21
C PRO A 251 -11.04 4.66 -13.73
N LEU A 252 -12.16 4.75 -14.45
CA LEU A 252 -12.16 4.68 -15.92
C LEU A 252 -11.17 5.70 -16.53
N THR A 253 -11.07 6.88 -15.91
CA THR A 253 -10.13 7.93 -16.29
C THR A 253 -8.69 7.46 -16.26
N THR A 254 -8.25 6.87 -15.15
CA THR A 254 -6.92 6.29 -15.01
C THR A 254 -6.70 5.18 -16.04
N ALA A 255 -7.67 4.27 -16.22
CA ALA A 255 -7.55 3.15 -17.14
C ALA A 255 -7.36 3.63 -18.59
N VAL A 256 -8.01 4.73 -18.98
CA VAL A 256 -7.86 5.34 -20.30
C VAL A 256 -6.50 6.01 -20.45
N LEU A 257 -6.07 6.80 -19.46
CA LEU A 257 -4.75 7.47 -19.48
C LEU A 257 -3.58 6.49 -19.50
N GLN A 258 -3.77 5.28 -18.95
CA GLN A 258 -2.80 4.17 -19.01
C GLN A 258 -2.54 3.64 -20.41
N GLN A 259 -3.54 3.69 -21.29
CA GLN A 259 -3.45 3.16 -22.65
C GLN A 259 -2.86 4.17 -23.63
N TYR A 260 -2.71 5.43 -23.19
CA TYR A 260 -2.29 6.53 -24.04
C TYR A 260 -0.77 6.52 -24.29
N ASP A 261 -0.35 6.64 -25.55
CA ASP A 261 1.06 6.77 -25.91
C ASP A 261 1.51 8.23 -25.85
N TRP A 262 1.85 8.68 -24.64
CA TRP A 262 2.32 10.04 -24.38
C TRP A 262 3.52 10.49 -25.23
N SER A 263 4.31 9.56 -25.78
CA SER A 263 5.47 9.88 -26.63
C SER A 263 5.08 10.54 -27.96
N ARG A 264 3.83 10.37 -28.40
CA ARG A 264 3.30 10.91 -29.66
C ARG A 264 2.70 12.30 -29.53
N HIS A 265 2.68 12.86 -28.32
CA HIS A 265 1.99 14.11 -28.02
C HIS A 265 2.93 15.11 -27.35
N SER A 266 2.77 16.39 -27.67
CA SER A 266 3.59 17.48 -27.11
C SER A 266 3.19 17.90 -25.69
N VAL A 267 2.49 17.03 -24.95
CA VAL A 267 2.08 17.31 -23.57
C VAL A 267 3.33 17.38 -22.69
N PRO A 268 3.57 18.47 -21.95
CA PRO A 268 4.74 18.58 -21.07
C PRO A 268 4.81 17.42 -20.06
N PRO A 269 5.99 16.83 -19.78
CA PRO A 269 6.12 15.70 -18.87
C PRO A 269 5.46 15.90 -17.50
N GLN A 270 5.55 17.10 -16.94
CA GLN A 270 4.92 17.44 -15.66
C GLN A 270 3.39 17.31 -15.71
N MET A 271 2.75 17.78 -16.79
CA MET A 271 1.30 17.62 -16.97
C MET A 271 0.92 16.14 -17.15
N GLN A 272 1.74 15.34 -17.83
CA GLN A 272 1.54 13.89 -17.95
C GLN A 272 1.55 13.22 -16.56
N LEU A 273 2.51 13.57 -15.71
CA LEU A 273 2.60 13.06 -14.34
C LEU A 273 1.38 13.45 -13.51
N MET A 274 0.97 14.71 -13.59
CA MET A 274 -0.20 15.20 -12.86
C MET A 274 -1.50 14.51 -13.30
N LEU A 275 -1.69 14.28 -14.61
CA LEU A 275 -2.83 13.51 -15.13
C LEU A 275 -2.86 12.09 -14.60
N VAL A 276 -1.72 11.43 -14.66
CA VAL A 276 -1.58 10.06 -14.19
C VAL A 276 -1.78 9.95 -12.67
N GLY A 277 -1.39 10.98 -11.92
CA GLY A 277 -1.70 11.13 -10.50
C GLY A 277 -3.15 11.52 -10.19
N ALA A 278 -3.96 11.84 -11.21
CA ALA A 278 -5.30 12.45 -11.09
C ALA A 278 -5.30 13.74 -10.23
N ILE A 279 -4.25 14.54 -10.36
CA ILE A 279 -4.05 15.79 -9.61
C ILE A 279 -4.00 17.02 -10.53
N LEU A 280 -4.22 16.85 -11.84
CA LEU A 280 -4.20 17.98 -12.77
C LEU A 280 -5.46 18.85 -12.57
N PRO A 281 -5.34 20.17 -12.31
CA PRO A 281 -6.50 21.02 -12.19
C PRO A 281 -7.24 21.16 -13.54
N LEU A 282 -8.50 21.62 -13.50
CA LEU A 282 -9.38 21.67 -14.67
C LEU A 282 -8.81 22.53 -15.80
N ALA A 283 -8.22 23.68 -15.48
CA ALA A 283 -7.70 24.60 -16.49
C ALA A 283 -6.59 23.94 -17.32
N GLU A 284 -5.70 23.19 -16.67
CA GLU A 284 -4.63 22.45 -17.29
C GLU A 284 -5.16 21.19 -18.00
N CYS A 285 -6.22 20.54 -17.49
CA CYS A 285 -6.91 19.47 -18.22
C CYS A 285 -7.43 19.97 -19.58
N ILE A 286 -8.02 21.17 -19.61
CA ILE A 286 -8.48 21.82 -20.85
C ILE A 286 -7.29 22.07 -21.79
N GLN A 287 -6.17 22.60 -21.26
CA GLN A 287 -4.97 22.81 -22.06
C GLN A 287 -4.46 21.50 -22.69
N VAL A 288 -4.44 20.41 -21.91
CA VAL A 288 -4.05 19.09 -22.46
C VAL A 288 -5.05 18.66 -23.54
N MET A 289 -6.36 18.80 -23.32
CA MET A 289 -7.36 18.47 -24.35
C MET A 289 -7.10 19.24 -25.66
N HIS A 290 -6.77 20.53 -25.59
CA HIS A 290 -6.40 21.31 -26.78
C HIS A 290 -5.12 20.78 -27.44
N MET A 291 -4.07 20.48 -26.66
CA MET A 291 -2.83 19.90 -27.20
C MET A 291 -3.07 18.55 -27.90
N LEU A 292 -4.01 17.75 -27.39
CA LEU A 292 -4.40 16.48 -28.02
C LEU A 292 -5.25 16.71 -29.28
N ALA A 293 -6.11 17.74 -29.29
CA ALA A 293 -6.99 18.07 -30.41
C ALA A 293 -6.28 18.76 -31.58
N ASP A 294 -5.27 19.59 -31.30
CA ASP A 294 -4.51 20.32 -32.33
C ASP A 294 -3.70 19.37 -33.24
N LEU A 295 -3.44 18.15 -32.78
CA LEU A 295 -2.82 17.08 -33.58
C LEU A 295 -3.81 16.34 -34.51
N GLN A 296 -5.13 16.55 -34.35
CA GLN A 296 -6.18 15.88 -35.12
C GLN A 296 -6.76 16.70 -36.28
N THR A 297 -6.32 17.96 -36.48
CA THR A 297 -6.76 18.73 -37.66
C THR A 297 -6.00 18.30 -38.92
N PRO A 298 -6.74 17.85 -39.95
CA PRO A 298 -7.54 18.81 -40.69
C PRO A 298 -8.98 18.32 -40.96
N HIS A 299 -9.88 18.37 -39.97
CA HIS A 299 -11.30 18.74 -40.14
C HIS A 299 -12.07 18.55 -38.81
N LYS A 300 -12.11 19.57 -37.94
CA LYS A 300 -12.98 19.56 -36.75
C LYS A 300 -14.46 19.49 -37.16
N SER A 301 -15.19 18.52 -36.61
CA SER A 301 -16.62 18.33 -36.88
C SER A 301 -17.48 19.45 -36.25
N ARG A 302 -18.71 19.63 -36.72
CA ARG A 302 -19.63 20.69 -36.22
C ARG A 302 -20.04 20.48 -34.75
N VAL A 303 -19.88 19.26 -34.23
CA VAL A 303 -20.21 18.87 -32.86
C VAL A 303 -19.10 19.29 -31.88
N GLU A 304 -17.83 19.09 -32.24
CA GLU A 304 -16.68 19.53 -31.44
C GLU A 304 -16.68 21.05 -31.23
N ARG A 305 -16.93 21.82 -32.30
CA ARG A 305 -17.06 23.29 -32.22
C ARG A 305 -18.18 23.75 -31.26
N ARG A 306 -19.19 22.92 -31.03
CA ARG A 306 -20.31 23.24 -30.13
C ARG A 306 -19.98 22.95 -28.67
N VAL A 307 -19.19 21.92 -28.40
CA VAL A 307 -18.71 21.57 -27.05
C VAL A 307 -17.70 22.62 -26.58
N GLU A 308 -16.73 22.96 -27.44
CA GLU A 308 -15.67 23.95 -27.17
C GLU A 308 -16.30 25.33 -26.81
N ALA A 309 -17.24 25.80 -27.64
CA ALA A 309 -17.96 27.06 -27.39
C ALA A 309 -18.89 27.06 -26.17
N THR A 310 -19.20 25.89 -25.60
CA THR A 310 -20.01 25.76 -24.38
C THR A 310 -19.12 25.79 -23.13
N ILE A 311 -17.92 25.20 -23.22
CA ILE A 311 -16.91 25.22 -22.14
C ILE A 311 -16.34 26.63 -21.97
N GLU A 312 -15.95 27.29 -23.07
CA GLU A 312 -15.44 28.68 -23.04
C GLU A 312 -16.44 29.64 -22.39
N ARG A 313 -17.73 29.54 -22.76
CA ARG A 313 -18.80 30.37 -22.19
C ARG A 313 -19.05 30.14 -20.70
N ARG A 314 -18.68 28.98 -20.15
CA ARG A 314 -18.78 28.71 -18.71
C ARG A 314 -17.59 29.28 -17.95
N VAL A 315 -16.39 29.17 -18.52
CA VAL A 315 -15.16 29.77 -17.97
C VAL A 315 -15.27 31.30 -17.94
N GLU A 316 -15.75 31.92 -19.02
CA GLU A 316 -15.92 33.38 -19.11
C GLU A 316 -16.97 33.96 -18.15
N ARG A 317 -17.97 33.18 -17.75
CA ARG A 317 -19.02 33.63 -16.82
C ARG A 317 -18.58 33.69 -15.37
N GLY A 318 -17.39 33.18 -15.04
CA GLY A 318 -16.94 33.10 -13.66
C GLY A 318 -17.89 32.27 -12.79
N ASP A 319 -18.65 31.34 -13.40
CA ASP A 319 -19.43 30.35 -12.67
C ASP A 319 -18.40 29.47 -11.94
N SER A 320 -18.05 29.88 -10.73
CA SER A 320 -17.38 29.08 -9.73
C SER A 320 -18.36 28.03 -9.22
N THR A 321 -18.84 27.18 -10.13
CA THR A 321 -19.21 25.84 -9.74
C THR A 321 -17.90 25.20 -9.31
N THR A 322 -17.78 24.88 -8.03
CA THR A 322 -16.90 23.82 -7.52
C THR A 322 -17.25 22.55 -8.29
N ILE A 323 -16.76 22.45 -9.52
CA ILE A 323 -16.73 21.24 -10.31
C ILE A 323 -15.59 20.46 -9.67
N GLU A 324 -15.94 19.36 -9.02
CA GLU A 324 -14.92 18.54 -8.40
C GLU A 324 -13.91 18.11 -9.47
N PRO A 325 -12.60 18.04 -9.14
CA PRO A 325 -11.55 17.63 -10.07
C PRO A 325 -11.87 16.34 -10.85
N GLY A 326 -12.75 15.48 -10.32
CA GLY A 326 -13.26 14.28 -10.95
C GLY A 326 -13.98 14.48 -12.29
N ASP A 327 -14.78 15.53 -12.46
CA ASP A 327 -15.62 15.72 -13.66
C ASP A 327 -14.79 16.10 -14.91
N SER A 328 -13.65 16.75 -14.68
CA SER A 328 -12.78 17.27 -15.75
C SER A 328 -11.92 16.17 -16.35
N CYS A 329 -11.34 15.32 -15.49
CA CYS A 329 -10.62 14.13 -15.93
C CYS A 329 -11.55 13.12 -16.62
N GLN A 330 -12.83 13.07 -16.24
CA GLN A 330 -13.84 12.25 -16.92
C GLN A 330 -14.08 12.70 -18.37
N GLN A 331 -14.18 14.01 -18.63
CA GLN A 331 -14.32 14.52 -20.00
C GLN A 331 -13.09 14.23 -20.86
N LEU A 332 -11.88 14.39 -20.31
CA LEU A 332 -10.64 14.01 -21.00
C LEU A 332 -10.61 12.50 -21.30
N ALA A 333 -10.99 11.66 -20.35
CA ALA A 333 -11.04 10.21 -20.57
C ALA A 333 -12.06 9.82 -21.64
N GLN A 334 -13.24 10.47 -21.65
CA GLN A 334 -14.23 10.27 -22.70
C GLN A 334 -13.70 10.71 -24.07
N TYR A 335 -13.01 11.85 -24.14
CA TYR A 335 -12.38 12.34 -25.36
C TYR A 335 -11.33 11.35 -25.90
N VAL A 336 -10.47 10.82 -25.03
CA VAL A 336 -9.46 9.82 -25.42
C VAL A 336 -10.12 8.52 -25.90
N GLN A 337 -11.19 8.05 -25.23
CA GLN A 337 -11.92 6.85 -25.65
C GLN A 337 -12.54 6.97 -27.04
N THR A 338 -13.05 8.15 -27.40
CA THR A 338 -13.71 8.34 -28.71
C THR A 338 -12.73 8.54 -29.86
N HIS A 339 -11.42 8.63 -29.60
CA HIS A 339 -10.38 8.82 -30.62
C HIS A 339 -9.26 7.76 -30.50
N PRO A 340 -9.55 6.48 -30.82
CA PRO A 340 -8.68 5.34 -30.52
C PRO A 340 -7.40 5.20 -31.35
N ASP A 341 -7.17 6.04 -32.37
CA ASP A 341 -5.98 6.01 -33.24
C ASP A 341 -4.64 6.24 -32.49
N HIS A 342 -4.73 6.52 -31.18
CA HIS A 342 -3.61 6.80 -30.27
C HIS A 342 -3.37 5.71 -29.21
N GLY A 343 -4.14 4.60 -29.23
CA GLY A 343 -3.93 3.47 -28.33
C GLY A 343 -2.63 2.72 -28.64
N LYS A 344 -1.90 2.28 -27.61
CA LYS A 344 -0.82 1.30 -27.77
C LYS A 344 -1.41 -0.02 -28.27
N TYR A 345 -0.99 -0.47 -29.45
CA TYR A 345 -1.15 -1.87 -29.88
C TYR A 345 -0.24 -2.79 -29.06
#